data_AF-A0A0F3P9B2-F1
#
_entry.id   AF-A0A0F3P9B2-F1
#
_cell.length_a   1.000
_cell.length_b   1.000
_cell.length_c   1.000
_cell.angle_alpha   90.00
_cell.angle_beta   90.00
_cell.angle_gamma   90.00
#
_symmetry.space_group_name_H-M   'P 1'
#
loop_
_entity.id
_entity.type
_entity.pdbx_description
1 polymer ?
#
loop_
_entity_poly.entity_id
_entity_poly.type
_entity_poly.pdbx_seq_one_letter_code
_entity_poly.pdbx_strand_id
1 'polypeptide(L)' 'MIDNSSFHKRPHLKTTIEKDGHVLDYLPFHFPDLNLLKKYFQANQAESNITVT' A
#
# COMPACT_ATOMS: atom_id res chain seq x y z
N MET A 1 1.75 -1.48 -7.87
CA MET A 1 1.84 -2.58 -6.90
C MET A 1 1.22 -2.16 -5.58
N ILE A 2 0.30 -2.95 -5.02
CA ILE A 2 -0.47 -2.65 -3.79
C ILE A 2 -0.35 -3.81 -2.79
N ASP A 3 -0.68 -3.61 -1.52
CA ASP A 3 -0.69 -4.72 -0.56
C ASP A 3 -1.76 -5.78 -0.90
N ASN A 4 -1.56 -6.99 -0.39
CA ASN A 4 -2.36 -8.17 -0.74
C ASN A 4 -3.71 -8.25 -0.01
N SER A 5 -4.18 -7.16 0.60
CA SER A 5 -5.44 -7.13 1.35
C SER A 5 -6.62 -7.57 0.48
N SER A 6 -7.55 -8.30 1.10
CA SER A 6 -8.79 -8.75 0.45
C SER A 6 -9.63 -7.57 -0.08
N PHE A 7 -9.47 -6.38 0.50
CA PHE A 7 -10.12 -5.17 0.02
C PHE A 7 -9.69 -4.81 -1.41
N HIS A 8 -8.40 -4.90 -1.73
CA HIS A 8 -7.85 -4.55 -3.05
C HIS A 8 -8.15 -5.59 -4.14
N LYS A 9 -8.73 -6.74 -3.76
CA LYS A 9 -9.12 -7.82 -4.68
C LYS A 9 -10.59 -7.80 -5.05
N ARG A 10 -11.34 -6.78 -4.61
CA ARG A 10 -12.76 -6.66 -4.92
C ARG A 10 -12.95 -6.55 -6.44
N PRO A 11 -13.91 -7.29 -7.04
CA PRO A 11 -14.07 -7.35 -8.49
C PRO A 11 -14.21 -5.98 -9.15
N HIS A 12 -15.00 -5.05 -8.56
CA HIS A 12 -15.20 -3.72 -9.12
C HIS A 12 -13.91 -2.88 -9.21
N LEU A 13 -12.98 -3.01 -8.25
CA LEU A 13 -11.70 -2.31 -8.28
C LEU A 13 -10.83 -2.86 -9.41
N LYS A 14 -10.74 -4.20 -9.49
CA LYS A 14 -9.97 -4.87 -10.53
C LYS A 14 -10.48 -4.52 -11.93
N THR A 15 -11.79 -4.61 -12.16
CA THR A 15 -12.43 -4.28 -13.44
C THR A 15 -12.19 -2.83 -13.85
N THR A 16 -12.23 -1.89 -12.90
CA THR A 16 -11.99 -0.47 -13.20
C THR A 16 -10.55 -0.24 -13.67
N ILE A 17 -9.57 -0.83 -12.96
CA ILE A 17 -8.15 -0.67 -13.25
C ILE A 17 -7.78 -1.34 -14.59
N GLU A 18 -8.32 -2.52 -14.86
CA GLU A 18 -8.12 -3.23 -16.14
C GLU A 18 -8.76 -2.47 -17.32
N LYS A 19 -9.93 -1.87 -17.12
CA LYS A 19 -10.61 -1.06 -18.16
C LYS A 19 -9.80 0.18 -18.54
N ASP A 20 -9.10 0.77 -17.59
CA ASP A 20 -8.19 1.91 -17.83
C ASP A 20 -6.85 1.48 -18.46
N GLY A 21 -6.67 0.19 -18.77
CA GLY A 21 -5.47 -0.35 -19.42
C GLY A 21 -4.31 -0.59 -18.46
N HIS A 22 -4.56 -0.60 -17.16
CA HIS A 22 -3.56 -0.84 -16.13
C HIS A 22 -3.61 -2.27 -15.61
N VAL A 23 -2.45 -2.79 -15.19
CA VAL A 23 -2.32 -4.09 -14.54
C VAL A 23 -2.14 -3.88 -13.05
N LEU A 24 -2.95 -4.57 -12.24
CA LEU A 24 -2.89 -4.49 -10.79
C LEU A 24 -1.99 -5.58 -10.20
N ASP A 25 -0.79 -5.21 -9.78
CA ASP A 25 0.14 -6.11 -9.10
C ASP A 25 -0.04 -6.07 -7.58
N TYR A 26 -0.01 -7.25 -6.95
CA TYR A 26 -0.10 -7.41 -5.50
C TYR A 26 1.27 -7.78 -4.91
N LEU A 27 1.60 -7.18 -3.76
CA LEU A 27 2.72 -7.60 -2.95
C LEU A 27 2.51 -9.05 -2.46
N PRO A 28 3.56 -9.87 -2.33
CA PRO A 28 3.42 -11.20 -1.75
C PRO A 28 3.03 -11.09 -0.26
N PHE A 29 2.32 -12.11 0.24
CA PHE A 29 1.51 -12.06 1.49
C PHE A 29 2.28 -11.71 2.77
N HIS A 30 3.61 -11.68 2.76
CA HIS A 30 4.43 -11.38 3.95
C HIS A 30 5.68 -10.55 3.64
N PHE A 31 5.57 -9.53 2.80
CA PHE A 31 6.64 -8.54 2.59
C PHE A 31 6.27 -7.16 3.16
N PRO A 32 6.21 -7.01 4.51
CA PRO A 32 5.96 -5.71 5.12
C PRO A 32 7.03 -4.68 4.74
N ASP A 33 8.24 -5.15 4.42
CA ASP A 33 9.37 -4.34 3.98
C ASP A 33 9.27 -3.80 2.55
N LEU A 34 8.40 -4.38 1.71
CA LEU A 34 8.22 -3.92 0.33
C LEU A 34 7.11 -2.88 0.18
N ASN A 35 6.38 -2.57 1.24
CA ASN A 35 5.40 -1.50 1.21
C ASN A 35 6.07 -0.14 1.49
N LEU A 36 6.58 0.50 0.42
CA LEU A 36 7.22 1.82 0.48
C LEU A 36 6.33 2.89 1.12
N LEU A 37 5.02 2.83 0.88
CA LEU A 37 4.05 3.76 1.47
C LEU A 37 3.98 3.59 3.00
N LYS A 38 3.94 2.34 3.48
CA LYS A 38 3.99 2.05 4.92
C LYS A 38 5.31 2.51 5.56
N LYS A 39 6.43 2.41 4.84
CA LYS A 39 7.73 2.94 5.29
C LYS A 39 7.72 4.46 5.39
N TYR A 40 7.18 5.13 4.38
CA TYR A 40 7.01 6.57 4.38
C TYR A 40 6.17 7.04 5.58
N PHE A 41 5.04 6.39 5.85
CA PHE A 41 4.21 6.74 7.03
C PHE A 41 4.88 6.43 8.37
N GLN A 42 5.71 5.40 8.47
CA GLN A 42 6.48 5.10 9.69
C GLN A 42 7.59 6.13 9.91
N ALA A 43 8.31 6.53 8.85
CA ALA A 43 9.35 7.55 8.93
C ALA A 43 8.79 8.90 9.38
N ASN A 44 7.69 9.35 8.76
CA ASN A 44 7.06 10.62 9.12
C ASN A 44 6.44 10.61 10.53
N GLN A 45 5.97 9.46 11.03
CA GLN A 45 5.51 9.34 12.43
C GLN A 45 6.66 9.36 13.43
N ALA A 46 7.84 8.86 13.07
CA ALA A 46 9.03 8.95 13.92
C ALA A 46 9.53 10.39 14.05
N GLU A 47 9.43 11.20 12.98
CA GLU A 47 9.81 12.61 12.96
C GLU A 47 8.85 13.52 13.73
N SER A 48 7.55 13.19 13.77
CA SER A 48 6.54 13.97 14.52
C SER A 48 6.60 13.80 16.03
N ASN A 49 7.36 12.83 16.55
CA ASN A 49 7.44 12.52 17.98
C ASN A 49 8.56 13.28 18.71
N ILE A 50 9.28 14.17 18.02
CA ILE A 50 10.37 14.97 18.58
C ILE A 50 9.90 16.40 18.84
N THR A 51 8.92 16.61 19.72
CA THR A 51 8.80 17.84 20.53
C THR A 51 7.87 17.57 21.72
N VAL A 52 8.40 16.99 22.79
CA VAL A 52 7.87 17.22 24.15
C VAL A 52 9.08 17.47 25.03
N THR A 53 9.39 18.74 25.27
CA THR A 53 10.22 19.21 26.38
C THR A 53 9.66 20.53 26.85
#